data_AF-A0A6J2KPJ4-F1
#
_entry.id   AF-A0A6J2KPJ4-F1
#
_cell.length_a   1.000
_cell.length_b   1.000
_cell.length_c   1.000
_cell.angle_alpha   90.00
_cell.angle_beta   90.00
_cell.angle_gamma   90.00
#
_symmetry.space_group_name_H-M   'P 1'
#
loop_
_entity.id
_entity.type
_entity.pdbx_description
1 polymer ?
#
loop_
_entity_poly.entity_id
_entity_poly.type
_entity_poly.pdbx_seq_one_letter_code
_entity_poly.pdbx_strand_id
1 'polypeptide(L)'
;MKKFTFKGVLDGFRSSMQAAPRGTEQEIQETLRPEHFQVKKTFRHGFPFSPTALAWDPIQKLLAIGDKTGNLRMYPLNTKKFVLGFDNSFSRNLLE
;
A
#
# COMPACT_ATOMS: atom_id res chain seq x y z
N MET A 1 -57.45 41.79 1.10
CA MET A 1 -56.56 40.75 0.53
C MET A 1 -55.12 41.08 0.92
N LYS A 2 -54.49 40.27 1.78
CA LYS A 2 -53.08 40.51 2.17
C LYS A 2 -52.19 40.11 1.00
N LYS A 3 -51.60 41.11 0.34
CA LYS A 3 -50.63 40.94 -0.75
C LYS A 3 -49.32 40.45 -0.12
N PHE A 4 -49.03 39.16 -0.28
CA PHE A 4 -47.73 38.60 0.10
C PHE A 4 -46.70 38.98 -0.98
N THR A 5 -45.85 39.94 -0.66
CA THR A 5 -44.74 40.38 -1.52
C THR A 5 -43.60 39.36 -1.44
N PHE A 6 -43.51 38.44 -2.40
CA PHE A 6 -42.39 37.52 -2.60
C PHE A 6 -41.15 38.23 -3.17
N LYS A 7 -40.60 39.24 -2.46
CA LYS A 7 -39.45 40.02 -2.95
C LYS A 7 -38.24 40.00 -2.04
N GLY A 8 -37.96 38.87 -1.36
CA GLY A 8 -36.84 38.84 -0.40
C GLY A 8 -36.16 37.51 -0.10
N VAL A 9 -36.58 36.38 -0.66
CA VAL A 9 -35.98 35.06 -0.30
C VAL A 9 -35.03 34.47 -1.35
N LEU A 10 -34.83 35.16 -2.48
CA LEU A 10 -33.95 34.70 -3.57
C LEU A 10 -32.65 35.49 -3.69
N ASP A 11 -32.32 36.34 -2.70
CA ASP A 11 -31.04 37.06 -2.70
C ASP A 11 -29.96 36.32 -1.90
N GLY A 12 -30.36 35.38 -1.02
CA GLY A 12 -29.44 34.55 -0.23
C GLY A 12 -28.84 33.35 -0.96
N PHE A 13 -29.36 32.98 -2.14
CA PHE A 13 -28.84 31.83 -2.92
C PHE A 13 -27.76 32.23 -3.92
N ARG A 14 -27.58 33.53 -4.21
CA ARG A 14 -26.53 34.02 -5.11
C ARG A 14 -25.18 34.21 -4.43
N SER A 15 -25.16 34.28 -3.09
CA SER A 15 -23.93 34.43 -2.31
C SER A 15 -23.12 33.12 -2.18
N SER A 16 -23.75 31.95 -2.36
CA SER A 16 -23.06 30.65 -2.29
C SER A 16 -22.42 30.22 -3.63
N MET A 17 -22.65 30.99 -4.70
CA MET A 17 -21.86 30.94 -5.92
C MET A 17 -21.19 32.30 -6.12
N GLN A 18 -20.44 32.76 -5.11
CA GLN A 18 -19.17 33.38 -5.47
C GLN A 18 -18.49 32.34 -6.35
N ALA A 19 -18.42 32.65 -7.66
CA ALA A 19 -17.45 32.02 -8.51
C ALA A 19 -16.14 32.16 -7.75
N ALA A 20 -15.69 31.06 -7.13
CA ALA A 20 -14.33 30.94 -6.67
C ALA A 20 -13.49 31.53 -7.81
N PRO A 21 -12.59 32.49 -7.52
CA PRO A 21 -11.85 33.17 -8.57
C PRO A 21 -11.32 32.09 -9.51
N ARG A 22 -11.83 32.06 -10.75
CA ARG A 22 -11.41 31.15 -11.83
C ARG A 22 -10.03 31.61 -12.31
N GLY A 23 -9.07 31.65 -11.40
CA GLY A 23 -7.87 32.46 -11.56
C GLY A 23 -6.88 32.29 -10.43
N THR A 24 -6.88 31.13 -9.78
CA THR A 24 -5.69 30.48 -9.25
C THR A 24 -6.06 29.01 -9.25
N GLU A 25 -5.84 28.33 -10.38
CA GLU A 25 -5.50 26.92 -10.29
C GLU A 25 -4.40 26.89 -9.24
N GLN A 26 -4.71 26.35 -8.05
CA GLN A 26 -3.75 26.29 -6.96
C GLN A 26 -2.66 25.40 -7.52
N GLU A 27 -1.63 26.03 -8.09
CA GLU A 27 -0.54 25.35 -8.78
C GLU A 27 0.03 24.41 -7.75
N ILE A 28 -0.28 23.12 -7.91
CA ILE A 28 0.15 22.10 -6.97
C ILE A 28 1.66 22.12 -7.09
N GLN A 29 2.32 22.69 -6.09
CA GLN A 29 3.77 22.79 -6.10
C GLN A 29 4.33 21.37 -5.99
N GLU A 30 4.79 20.83 -7.12
CA GLU A 30 5.37 19.48 -7.18
C GLU A 30 6.71 19.46 -6.46
N THR A 31 6.68 19.09 -5.18
CA THR A 31 7.87 18.96 -4.32
C THR A 31 8.49 17.58 -4.39
N LEU A 32 7.79 16.61 -4.99
CA LEU A 32 8.24 15.22 -5.10
C LEU A 32 9.27 15.08 -6.22
N ARG A 33 10.46 14.60 -5.86
CA ARG A 33 11.56 14.34 -6.80
C ARG A 33 11.72 12.84 -7.00
N PRO A 34 12.28 12.39 -8.14
CA PRO A 34 12.60 10.98 -8.35
C PRO A 34 13.42 10.38 -7.20
N GLU A 35 14.31 11.15 -6.58
CA GLU A 35 15.11 10.70 -5.42
C GLU A 35 14.27 10.30 -4.19
N HIS A 36 13.02 10.76 -4.07
CA HIS A 36 12.12 10.38 -2.97
C HIS A 36 11.49 9.00 -3.17
N PHE A 37 11.65 8.41 -4.35
CA PHE A 37 11.06 7.12 -4.69
C PHE A 37 12.14 6.08 -4.91
N GLN A 38 11.94 4.90 -4.33
CA GLN A 38 12.75 3.74 -4.63
C GLN A 38 11.85 2.55 -4.93
N VAL A 39 12.08 1.94 -6.09
CA VAL A 39 11.48 0.64 -6.41
C VAL A 39 12.27 -0.43 -5.67
N LYS A 40 11.64 -1.06 -4.67
CA LYS A 40 12.23 -2.18 -3.93
C LYS A 40 11.32 -3.38 -3.98
N LYS A 41 11.90 -4.56 -4.26
CA LYS A 41 11.18 -5.84 -4.12
C LYS A 41 10.90 -6.07 -2.63
N THR A 42 9.63 -6.16 -2.26
CA THR A 42 9.21 -6.27 -0.86
C THR A 42 9.06 -7.72 -0.43
N PHE A 43 7.98 -8.38 -0.85
CA PHE A 43 7.65 -9.74 -0.44
C PHE A 43 7.32 -10.60 -1.64
N ARG A 44 7.69 -11.89 -1.54
CA ARG A 44 7.19 -12.92 -2.46
C ARG A 44 5.96 -13.58 -1.84
N HIS A 45 4.83 -13.45 -2.53
CA HIS A 45 3.59 -14.12 -2.17
C HIS A 45 3.52 -15.53 -2.78
N GLY A 46 2.55 -16.31 -2.32
CA GLY A 46 2.29 -17.65 -2.83
C GLY A 46 3.25 -18.72 -2.32
N PHE A 47 3.06 -19.92 -2.84
CA PHE A 47 3.78 -21.13 -2.44
C PHE A 47 5.14 -21.25 -3.18
N PRO A 48 6.18 -21.88 -2.59
CA PRO A 48 7.47 -22.06 -3.26
C PRO A 48 7.34 -22.94 -4.50
N PHE A 49 8.12 -22.65 -5.53
CA PHE A 49 8.17 -23.48 -6.73
C PHE A 49 9.03 -24.72 -6.47
N SER A 50 8.57 -25.91 -6.86
CA SER A 50 9.29 -27.18 -6.68
C SER A 50 9.75 -27.43 -5.22
N PRO A 51 8.81 -27.54 -4.26
CA PRO A 51 9.14 -27.88 -2.88
C PRO A 51 9.82 -29.25 -2.81
N THR A 52 10.85 -29.38 -1.98
CA THR A 52 11.61 -30.63 -1.80
C THR A 52 11.62 -31.10 -0.36
N ALA A 53 11.43 -30.19 0.61
CA ALA A 53 11.45 -30.49 2.02
C ALA A 53 10.39 -29.70 2.79
N LEU A 54 9.92 -30.26 3.91
CA LEU A 54 8.94 -29.66 4.80
C LEU A 54 9.28 -30.00 6.26
N ALA A 55 9.16 -29.03 7.15
CA ALA A 55 9.30 -29.21 8.60
C ALA A 55 8.24 -28.39 9.36
N TRP A 56 7.70 -28.95 10.44
CA TRP A 56 6.68 -28.31 11.27
C TRP A 56 7.09 -28.29 12.73
N ASP A 57 6.97 -27.14 13.38
CA ASP A 57 7.08 -26.98 14.82
C ASP A 57 5.68 -26.76 15.44
N PRO A 58 5.15 -27.72 16.22
CA PRO A 58 3.83 -27.60 16.83
C PRO A 58 3.75 -26.61 17.99
N ILE A 59 4.86 -26.30 18.67
CA ILE A 59 4.89 -25.39 19.83
C ILE A 59 4.81 -23.95 19.34
N GLN A 60 5.72 -23.58 18.43
CA GLN A 60 5.78 -22.23 17.87
C GLN A 60 4.77 -22.03 16.73
N LYS A 61 4.19 -23.13 16.25
CA LYS A 61 3.26 -23.19 15.11
C LYS A 61 3.88 -22.57 13.85
N LEU A 62 5.08 -23.04 13.52
CA LEU A 62 5.87 -22.60 12.36
C LEU A 62 6.01 -23.73 11.35
N LEU A 63 5.70 -23.43 10.09
CA LEU A 63 5.92 -24.33 8.96
C LEU A 63 7.10 -23.84 8.13
N ALA A 64 8.13 -24.65 7.96
CA ALA A 64 9.25 -24.39 7.07
C ALA A 64 9.14 -25.25 5.80
N ILE A 65 9.36 -24.64 4.64
CA ILE A 65 9.35 -25.31 3.33
C ILE A 65 10.65 -24.98 2.61
N GLY A 66 11.38 -26.01 2.20
CA GLY A 66 12.56 -25.91 1.34
C GLY A 66 12.22 -26.20 -0.12
N ASP A 67 12.88 -25.51 -1.05
CA ASP A 67 12.75 -25.76 -2.49
C ASP A 67 14.01 -26.37 -3.12
N LYS A 68 13.88 -26.88 -4.36
CA LYS A 68 14.99 -27.49 -5.11
C LYS A 68 16.18 -26.55 -5.34
N THR A 69 15.94 -25.24 -5.31
CA THR A 69 16.98 -24.22 -5.48
C THR A 69 17.70 -23.85 -4.17
N GLY A 70 17.32 -24.49 -3.06
CA GLY A 70 17.93 -24.28 -1.75
C GLY A 70 17.37 -23.08 -0.99
N ASN A 71 16.24 -22.50 -1.41
CA ASN A 71 15.57 -21.47 -0.63
C ASN A 71 14.74 -22.11 0.47
N LEU A 72 14.63 -21.42 1.60
CA LEU A 72 13.82 -21.84 2.73
C LEU A 72 12.79 -20.76 3.07
N ARG A 73 11.51 -21.13 3.12
CA ARG A 73 10.41 -20.22 3.50
C ARG A 73 9.75 -20.68 4.79
N MET A 74 9.66 -19.79 5.75
CA MET A 74 8.99 -20.01 7.03
C MET A 74 7.64 -19.30 7.06
N TYR A 75 6.60 -20.05 7.42
CA TYR A 75 5.21 -19.61 7.55
C TYR A 75 4.78 -19.73 9.03
N PRO A 76 4.70 -18.62 9.76
CA PRO A 76 4.08 -18.58 11.07
C PRO A 76 2.56 -18.71 10.91
N LEU A 77 1.98 -19.75 11.49
CA LEU A 77 0.55 -20.00 11.39
C LEU A 77 -0.26 -19.24 12.45
N ASN A 78 0.42 -18.58 13.39
CA ASN A 78 -0.20 -17.80 14.47
C ASN A 78 -0.50 -16.35 14.08
N THR A 79 0.20 -15.82 13.09
CA THR A 79 0.12 -14.41 12.72
C THR A 79 -0.41 -14.28 11.30
N LYS A 80 -1.27 -13.29 11.05
CA LYS A 80 -1.92 -13.09 9.74
C LYS A 80 -0.95 -12.65 8.62
N LYS A 81 0.35 -12.50 8.87
CA LYS A 81 1.38 -12.10 7.90
C LYS A 81 2.77 -12.09 8.56
N PHE A 82 3.66 -12.99 8.15
CA PHE A 82 5.08 -12.71 7.87
C PHE A 82 5.72 -13.96 7.27
N VAL A 83 6.17 -13.94 6.01
CA VAL A 83 6.96 -15.07 5.46
C VAL A 83 8.42 -14.68 5.50
N LEU A 84 9.21 -15.35 6.33
CA LEU A 84 10.66 -15.19 6.31
C LEU A 84 11.23 -16.12 5.25
N GLY A 85 11.78 -15.53 4.18
CA GLY A 85 12.42 -16.26 3.10
C GLY A 85 13.93 -16.09 3.18
N PHE A 86 14.65 -17.19 3.29
CA PHE A 86 16.09 -17.26 3.06
C PHE A 86 16.29 -17.68 1.61
N ASP A 87 16.88 -16.79 0.81
CA ASP A 87 17.25 -17.04 -0.59
C ASP A 87 18.74 -16.75 -0.77
N ASN A 88 19.42 -17.59 -1.54
CA ASN A 88 20.83 -17.44 -1.92
C ASN A 88 21.15 -16.09 -2.59
N SER A 89 20.14 -15.45 -3.17
CA SER A 89 20.22 -14.13 -3.81
C SER A 89 20.37 -12.98 -2.80
N PHE A 90 19.86 -13.14 -1.58
CA PHE A 90 19.94 -12.10 -0.54
C PHE A 90 21.39 -11.93 -0.06
N SER A 91 22.14 -13.03 0.10
CA SER A 91 23.54 -12.99 0.51
C SER A 91 24.46 -12.32 -0.51
N ARG A 92 24.12 -12.32 -1.80
CA ARG A 92 24.93 -11.65 -2.84
C ARG A 92 24.82 -10.12 -2.82
N ASN A 93 23.64 -9.58 -2.47
CA ASN A 93 23.42 -8.14 -2.40
C ASN A 93 23.99 -7.49 -1.12
N LEU A 94 24.59 -8.28 -0.22
CA LEU A 94 25.27 -7.80 0.99
C LEU A 94 26.80 -7.77 0.85
N LEU A 95 27.32 -8.25 -0.28
CA LEU A 95 28.75 -8.40 -0.58
C LEU A 95 29.21 -7.55 -1.78
N GLU A 96 28.31 -6.73 -2.35
CA GLU A 96 28.59 -5.66 -3.32
C GLU A 96 28.15 -4.32 -2.72
#